data_AF-A0A161KF90-F1
#
_entry.id   AF-A0A161KF90-F1
#
_cell.length_a   1.000
_cell.length_b   1.000
_cell.length_c   1.000
_cell.angle_alpha   90.00
_cell.angle_beta   90.00
_cell.angle_gamma   90.00
#
_symmetry.space_group_name_H-M   'P 1'
#
loop_
_entity.id
_entity.type
_entity.pdbx_description
1 polymer ?
#
loop_
_entity_poly.entity_id
_entity_poly.type
_entity_poly.pdbx_seq_one_letter_code
_entity_poly.pdbx_strand_id
1 'polypeptide(L)'
;MLEFILAEFDVYIPIPTLHAYLLAKAFKETELKREIEELREVFHIIDIDDKIIEQLAELDAALIKEGIFMKFDDLLVGVSAIVTNSLLVVSMEPAKFYPLRKYGLDIIGFEKFLEEVSTLAREEAKKEKILIS
;
A
#
# COMPACT_ATOMS: atom_id res chain seq x y z
N MET A 1 -3.20 14.59 -9.55
CA MET A 1 -2.59 14.04 -8.32
C MET A 1 -2.42 12.53 -8.45
N LEU A 2 -3.50 11.77 -8.64
CA LEU A 2 -3.39 10.33 -8.90
C LEU A 2 -2.53 10.03 -10.14
N GLU A 3 -2.75 10.72 -11.25
CA GLU A 3 -1.95 10.58 -12.47
C GLU A 3 -0.45 10.80 -12.24
N PHE A 4 -0.11 11.81 -11.42
CA PHE A 4 1.27 12.07 -11.01
C PHE A 4 1.84 10.93 -10.17
N ILE A 5 1.07 10.43 -9.20
CA ILE A 5 1.49 9.31 -8.37
C ILE A 5 1.74 8.07 -9.23
N LEU A 6 0.85 7.78 -10.18
CA LEU A 6 0.98 6.63 -11.07
C LEU A 6 2.10 6.79 -12.10
N ALA A 7 2.51 8.03 -12.42
CA ALA A 7 3.63 8.29 -13.31
C ALA A 7 4.98 8.14 -12.60
N GLU A 8 5.05 8.56 -11.33
CA GLU A 8 6.32 8.63 -10.57
C GLU A 8 6.54 7.44 -9.63
N PHE A 9 5.51 6.66 -9.31
CA PHE A 9 5.61 5.57 -8.33
C PHE A 9 4.95 4.28 -8.83
N ASP A 10 5.62 3.16 -8.58
CA ASP A 10 5.01 1.84 -8.65
C ASP A 10 4.06 1.66 -7.46
N VAL A 11 2.76 1.53 -7.72
CA VAL A 11 1.74 1.43 -6.68
C VAL A 11 1.31 -0.03 -6.52
N TYR A 12 1.57 -0.58 -5.33
CA TYR A 12 1.24 -1.94 -4.97
C TYR A 12 -0.02 -2.03 -4.11
N ILE A 13 -0.90 -2.98 -4.42
CA ILE A 13 -2.14 -3.21 -3.69
C ILE A 13 -2.20 -4.67 -3.22
N PRO A 14 -2.10 -4.95 -1.91
CA PRO A 14 -2.23 -6.31 -1.41
C PRO A 14 -3.70 -6.78 -1.44
N ILE A 15 -3.91 -8.10 -1.54
CA ILE A 15 -5.25 -8.73 -1.64
C ILE A 15 -6.26 -8.22 -0.60
N PRO A 16 -5.94 -8.04 0.70
CA PRO A 16 -6.92 -7.51 1.66
C PRO A 16 -7.44 -6.12 1.29
N THR A 17 -6.56 -5.24 0.79
CA THR A 17 -6.93 -3.90 0.33
C THR A 17 -7.80 -3.96 -0.92
N LEU A 18 -7.42 -4.80 -1.89
CA LEU A 18 -8.21 -5.03 -3.10
C LEU A 18 -9.60 -5.58 -2.75
N HIS A 19 -9.68 -6.57 -1.87
CA HIS A 19 -10.93 -7.15 -1.41
C HIS A 19 -11.82 -6.11 -0.71
N ALA A 20 -11.27 -5.30 0.20
CA ALA A 20 -12.04 -4.26 0.89
C ALA A 20 -12.63 -3.23 -0.08
N TYR A 21 -11.85 -2.84 -1.10
CA TYR A 21 -12.33 -1.97 -2.17
C TYR A 21 -13.45 -2.61 -2.99
N LEU A 22 -13.26 -3.85 -3.45
CA LEU A 22 -14.25 -4.58 -4.24
C LEU A 22 -15.52 -4.86 -3.46
N LEU A 23 -15.43 -5.12 -2.16
CA LEU A 23 -16.58 -5.28 -1.28
C LEU A 23 -17.43 -4.00 -1.26
N ALA A 24 -16.78 -2.83 -1.13
CA ALA A 24 -17.48 -1.54 -1.20
C ALA A 24 -18.15 -1.31 -2.57
N LYS A 25 -17.55 -1.81 -3.67
CA LYS A 25 -18.13 -1.77 -5.02
C LYS A 25 -19.28 -2.77 -5.21
N ALA A 26 -19.19 -3.95 -4.61
CA ALA A 26 -20.21 -4.99 -4.71
C ALA A 26 -21.56 -4.51 -4.17
N PHE A 27 -21.56 -3.70 -3.12
CA PHE A 27 -22.77 -3.06 -2.59
C PHE A 27 -23.46 -2.09 -3.56
N LYS A 28 -22.79 -1.70 -4.66
CA LYS A 28 -23.31 -0.78 -5.68
C LYS A 28 -23.58 -1.48 -7.02
N GLU A 29 -23.77 -2.81 -7.01
CA GLU A 29 -24.10 -3.61 -8.21
C GLU A 29 -23.09 -3.46 -9.37
N THR A 30 -21.82 -3.24 -9.06
CA THR A 30 -20.75 -3.13 -10.06
C THR A 30 -20.29 -4.52 -10.54
N GLU A 31 -19.93 -4.64 -11.82
CA GLU A 31 -19.33 -5.86 -12.37
C GLU A 31 -17.90 -6.05 -11.85
N LEU A 32 -17.75 -6.84 -10.78
CA LEU A 32 -16.48 -6.99 -10.06
C LEU A 32 -15.33 -7.52 -10.92
N LYS A 33 -15.64 -8.40 -11.88
CA LYS A 33 -14.61 -8.97 -12.76
C LYS A 33 -13.91 -7.89 -13.58
N ARG A 34 -14.71 -7.02 -14.20
CA ARG A 34 -14.22 -5.89 -14.97
C ARG A 34 -13.41 -4.92 -14.09
N GLU A 35 -13.89 -4.63 -12.88
CA GLU A 35 -13.17 -3.76 -11.95
C GLU A 35 -11.80 -4.35 -11.55
N ILE A 36 -11.70 -5.67 -11.34
CA ILE A 36 -10.42 -6.35 -11.06
C ILE A 36 -9.47 -6.22 -12.25
N GLU A 37 -9.97 -6.44 -13.47
CA GLU A 37 -9.18 -6.32 -14.71
C GLU A 37 -8.64 -4.89 -14.86
N GLU A 38 -9.49 -3.87 -14.73
CA GLU A 38 -9.11 -2.46 -14.79
C GLU A 38 -8.08 -2.08 -13.70
N LEU A 39 -8.21 -2.59 -12.48
CA LEU A 39 -7.23 -2.33 -11.41
C LEU A 39 -5.88 -3.00 -11.69
N ARG A 40 -5.86 -4.21 -12.26
CA ARG A 40 -4.62 -4.92 -12.61
C ARG A 40 -3.86 -4.26 -13.77
N GLU A 41 -4.53 -3.46 -14.61
CA GLU A 41 -3.87 -2.67 -15.66
C GLU A 41 -3.11 -1.46 -15.10
N VAL A 42 -3.53 -0.95 -13.94
CA VAL A 42 -3.00 0.30 -13.35
C VAL A 42 -2.08 0.03 -12.15
N PHE A 43 -2.37 -1.00 -11.36
CA PHE A 43 -1.72 -1.26 -10.08
C PHE A 43 -1.06 -2.64 -10.05
N HIS A 44 0.03 -2.75 -9.28
CA HIS A 44 0.64 -4.04 -8.98
C HIS A 44 -0.12 -4.73 -7.85
N ILE A 45 -1.06 -5.61 -8.21
CA ILE A 45 -1.75 -6.43 -7.21
C ILE A 45 -0.78 -7.46 -6.65
N ILE A 46 -0.55 -7.44 -5.34
CA ILE A 46 0.29 -8.42 -4.64
C ILE A 46 -0.59 -9.62 -4.29
N ASP A 47 -0.46 -10.70 -5.07
CA ASP A 47 -1.05 -12.00 -4.78
C ASP A 47 -0.27 -12.73 -3.67
N ILE A 48 -0.89 -13.71 -3.00
CA ILE A 48 -0.24 -14.49 -1.94
C ILE A 48 0.60 -15.59 -2.59
N ASP A 49 1.92 -15.51 -2.43
CA ASP A 49 2.89 -16.52 -2.85
C ASP A 49 3.63 -17.13 -1.64
N ASP A 50 4.51 -18.10 -1.91
CA ASP A 50 5.27 -18.79 -0.86
C ASP A 50 6.14 -17.83 -0.04
N LYS A 51 6.68 -16.77 -0.65
CA LYS A 51 7.51 -15.77 0.03
C LYS A 51 6.69 -14.96 1.03
N ILE A 52 5.49 -14.54 0.64
CA ILE A 52 4.55 -13.84 1.52
C ILE A 52 4.09 -14.78 2.65
N ILE A 53 3.78 -16.04 2.36
CA ILE A 53 3.34 -17.02 3.36
C ILE A 53 4.43 -17.27 4.41
N GLU A 54 5.66 -17.50 3.97
CA GLU A 54 6.81 -17.72 4.85
C GLU A 54 7.02 -16.51 5.77
N GLN A 55 7.13 -15.31 5.19
CA GLN A 55 7.32 -14.09 5.97
C GLN A 55 6.17 -13.80 6.92
N LEU A 56 4.93 -14.09 6.51
CA LEU A 56 3.76 -13.89 7.35
C LEU A 56 3.80 -14.80 8.59
N ALA A 57 4.13 -16.08 8.43
CA ALA A 57 4.24 -17.02 9.54
C ALA A 57 5.38 -16.65 10.51
N GLU A 58 6.53 -16.25 9.98
CA GLU A 58 7.68 -15.84 10.79
C GLU A 58 7.38 -14.59 11.62
N LEU A 59 6.81 -13.56 10.99
CA LEU A 59 6.49 -12.30 11.66
C LEU A 59 5.35 -12.45 12.66
N ASP A 60 4.30 -13.21 12.33
CA ASP A 60 3.20 -13.46 13.27
C ASP A 60 3.70 -14.16 14.53
N ALA A 61 4.50 -15.22 14.37
CA ALA A 61 5.10 -15.94 15.48
C ALA A 61 6.02 -15.05 16.33
N ALA A 62 6.76 -14.14 15.70
CA ALA A 62 7.62 -13.19 16.41
C ALA A 62 6.81 -12.16 17.21
N LEU A 63 5.73 -11.62 16.64
CA LEU A 63 4.82 -10.70 17.32
C LEU A 63 4.10 -11.37 18.50
N ILE A 64 3.59 -12.59 18.31
CA ILE A 64 2.89 -13.35 19.36
C ILE A 64 3.81 -13.61 20.55
N LYS A 65 5.09 -13.92 20.32
CA LYS A 65 6.08 -14.10 21.40
C LYS A 65 6.27 -12.85 22.26
N GLU A 66 5.93 -11.69 21.74
CA GLU A 66 6.00 -10.41 22.45
C GLU A 66 4.64 -9.97 23.01
N GLY A 67 3.61 -10.80 22.87
CA GLY A 67 2.24 -10.49 23.31
C GLY A 67 1.51 -9.51 22.38
N ILE A 68 1.99 -9.34 21.15
CA ILE A 68 1.36 -8.49 20.14
C ILE A 68 0.53 -9.38 19.22
N PHE A 69 -0.76 -9.10 19.14
CA PHE A 69 -1.71 -9.84 18.31
C PHE A 69 -2.29 -8.90 17.26
N MET A 70 -1.84 -9.06 16.01
CA MET A 70 -2.38 -8.31 14.88
C MET A 70 -3.49 -9.09 14.21
N LYS A 71 -4.43 -8.37 13.57
CA LYS A 71 -5.39 -9.02 12.69
C LYS A 71 -4.67 -9.55 11.46
N PHE A 72 -5.08 -10.72 10.97
CA PHE A 72 -4.47 -11.35 9.81
C PHE A 72 -4.42 -10.42 8.59
N ASP A 73 -5.51 -9.73 8.28
CA ASP A 73 -5.57 -8.79 7.14
C ASP A 73 -4.58 -7.62 7.29
N ASP A 74 -4.44 -7.07 8.51
CA ASP A 74 -3.49 -6.01 8.80
C ASP A 74 -2.04 -6.53 8.71
N LEU A 75 -1.78 -7.72 9.25
CA LEU A 75 -0.48 -8.35 9.14
C LEU A 75 -0.11 -8.62 7.69
N LEU A 76 -1.02 -9.16 6.89
CA LEU A 76 -0.80 -9.43 5.46
C LEU A 76 -0.50 -8.16 4.68
N VAL A 77 -1.20 -7.04 4.96
CA VAL A 77 -0.89 -5.73 4.37
C VAL A 77 0.53 -5.28 4.74
N GLY A 78 0.90 -5.36 6.01
CA GLY A 78 2.21 -4.93 6.48
C GLY A 78 3.36 -5.81 5.95
N VAL A 79 3.18 -7.13 5.96
CA VAL A 79 4.13 -8.10 5.40
C VAL A 79 4.30 -7.88 3.90
N SER A 80 3.21 -7.64 3.17
CA SER A 80 3.28 -7.35 1.73
C SER A 80 4.18 -6.14 1.45
N ALA A 81 4.00 -5.05 2.20
CA ALA A 81 4.83 -3.85 2.05
C ALA A 81 6.30 -4.07 2.42
N ILE A 82 6.59 -4.88 3.46
CA ILE A 82 7.98 -5.28 3.79
C ILE A 82 8.59 -6.09 2.65
N VAL A 83 7.86 -7.08 2.14
CA VAL A 83 8.35 -8.02 1.11
C VAL A 83 8.62 -7.34 -0.23
N THR A 84 7.82 -6.32 -0.58
CA THR A 84 8.01 -5.49 -1.78
C THR A 84 8.89 -4.27 -1.54
N ASN A 85 9.42 -4.09 -0.31
CA ASN A 85 10.22 -2.93 0.08
C ASN A 85 9.52 -1.60 -0.28
N SER A 86 8.23 -1.52 0.01
CA SER A 86 7.36 -0.39 -0.35
C SER A 86 6.99 0.43 0.88
N LEU A 87 6.83 1.74 0.70
CA LEU A 87 6.28 2.62 1.71
C LEU A 87 4.78 2.34 1.90
N LEU A 88 4.38 1.92 3.10
CA LEU A 88 2.97 1.69 3.40
C LEU A 88 2.26 3.03 3.68
N VAL A 89 1.36 3.41 2.78
CA VAL A 89 0.50 4.59 2.94
C VAL A 89 -0.80 4.18 3.65
N VAL A 90 -1.04 4.73 4.84
CA VAL A 90 -2.18 4.35 5.68
C VAL A 90 -3.12 5.54 5.83
N SER A 91 -4.38 5.37 5.43
CA SER A 91 -5.43 6.40 5.57
C SER A 91 -5.99 6.50 6.98
N MET A 92 -6.04 5.39 7.73
CA MET A 92 -6.61 5.35 9.08
C MET A 92 -5.73 4.53 10.01
N GLU A 93 -5.46 5.10 11.19
CA GLU A 93 -4.76 4.42 12.30
C GLU A 93 -3.39 3.82 11.94
N PRO A 94 -2.41 4.60 11.44
CA PRO A 94 -1.06 4.10 11.12
C PRO A 94 -0.37 3.42 12.31
N ALA A 95 -0.75 3.79 13.54
CA ALA A 95 -0.21 3.23 14.77
C ALA A 95 -0.38 1.70 14.88
N LYS A 96 -1.42 1.11 14.27
CA LYS A 96 -1.63 -0.35 14.31
C LYS A 96 -0.52 -1.14 13.63
N PHE A 97 0.23 -0.51 12.72
CA PHE A 97 1.34 -1.11 12.00
C PHE A 97 2.71 -0.81 12.64
N TYR A 98 2.78 0.06 13.67
CA TYR A 98 4.06 0.41 14.31
C TYR A 98 4.86 -0.78 14.86
N PRO A 99 4.24 -1.85 15.39
CA PRO A 99 4.98 -3.05 15.76
C PRO A 99 5.82 -3.66 14.63
N LEU A 100 5.45 -3.43 13.37
CA LEU A 100 6.15 -3.97 12.20
C LEU A 100 7.37 -3.14 11.77
N ARG A 101 7.55 -1.92 12.28
CA ARG A 101 8.68 -1.05 11.88
C ARG A 101 10.05 -1.68 12.11
N LYS A 102 10.20 -2.41 13.22
CA LYS A 102 11.46 -3.11 13.54
C LYS A 102 11.76 -4.28 12.59
N TYR A 103 10.78 -4.73 11.82
CA TYR A 103 10.93 -5.74 10.77
C TYR A 103 11.09 -5.13 9.37
N GLY A 104 11.31 -3.80 9.29
CA GLY A 104 11.59 -3.11 8.03
C GLY A 104 10.39 -2.43 7.38
N LEU A 105 9.26 -2.29 8.08
CA LEU A 105 8.10 -1.57 7.53
C LEU A 105 8.27 -0.06 7.66
N ASP A 106 8.32 0.65 6.54
CA ASP A 106 8.15 2.09 6.48
C ASP A 106 6.67 2.45 6.32
N ILE A 107 6.20 3.45 7.09
CA ILE A 107 4.79 3.83 7.15
C ILE A 107 4.66 5.34 7.11
N ILE A 108 3.73 5.82 6.30
CA ILE A 108 3.31 7.22 6.25
C ILE A 108 1.78 7.32 6.34
N GLY A 109 1.28 8.38 6.99
CA GLY A 109 -0.14 8.72 6.96
C GLY A 109 -0.51 9.32 5.60
N PHE A 110 -1.72 9.04 5.11
CA PHE A 110 -2.17 9.47 3.79
C PHE A 110 -2.10 11.00 3.59
N GLU A 111 -2.48 11.79 4.59
CA GLU A 111 -2.46 13.26 4.51
C GLU A 111 -1.04 13.78 4.33
N LYS A 112 -0.10 13.24 5.11
CA LYS A 112 1.31 13.59 4.99
C LYS A 112 1.89 13.14 3.64
N PHE A 113 1.53 11.95 3.19
CA PHE A 113 1.93 11.47 1.86
C PHE A 113 1.47 12.43 0.75
N LEU A 114 0.21 12.88 0.79
CA LEU A 114 -0.29 13.85 -0.20
C LEU A 114 0.42 15.20 -0.14
N GLU A 115 0.82 15.67 1.05
CA GLU A 115 1.59 16.91 1.21
C GLU A 115 2.98 16.80 0.57
N GLU A 116 3.69 15.70 0.82
CA GLU A 116 5.01 15.41 0.26
C GLU A 116 4.94 15.29 -1.28
N VAL A 117 3.97 14.52 -1.80
CA VAL A 117 3.75 14.37 -3.25
C VAL A 117 3.37 15.71 -3.90
N SER A 118 2.55 16.52 -3.24
CA SER A 118 2.19 17.85 -3.75
C SER A 118 3.41 18.77 -3.84
N THR A 119 4.37 18.61 -2.93
CA THR A 119 5.62 19.36 -2.95
C THR A 119 6.50 18.91 -4.11
N LEU A 120 6.67 17.59 -4.29
CA LEU A 120 7.41 17.01 -5.42
C LEU A 120 6.86 17.47 -6.76
N ALA A 121 5.54 17.38 -6.97
CA ALA A 121 4.89 17.80 -8.21
C ALA A 121 5.12 19.30 -8.52
N ARG A 122 5.15 20.16 -7.49
CA ARG A 122 5.46 21.59 -7.66
C ARG A 122 6.92 21.84 -8.02
N GLU A 123 7.83 21.05 -7.49
CA GLU A 123 9.26 21.16 -7.78
C GLU A 123 9.58 20.73 -9.21
N GLU A 124 8.97 19.64 -9.68
CA GLU A 124 9.11 19.18 -11.06
C GLU A 124 8.53 20.16 -12.07
N ALA A 125 7.33 20.67 -11.83
CA ALA A 125 6.73 21.69 -12.69
C ALA A 125 7.58 22.97 -12.78
N LYS A 126 8.35 23.30 -11.74
CA LYS A 126 9.32 24.42 -11.78
C LYS A 126 10.55 24.07 -12.64
N LYS A 127 11.09 22.86 -12.52
CA LYS A 127 12.24 22.39 -13.31
C LYS A 127 11.92 22.38 -14.81
N GLU A 128 10.75 21.87 -15.19
CA GLU A 128 10.32 21.86 -16.58
C GLU A 128 10.22 23.27 -17.16
N LYS A 129 9.63 24.22 -16.42
CA LYS A 129 9.52 25.61 -16.90
C LYS A 129 10.87 26.30 -17.14
N ILE A 130 11.91 25.93 -16.39
CA ILE A 130 13.28 26.45 -16.56
C ILE A 130 13.95 25.83 -17.80
N LEU A 131 13.62 24.57 -18.14
CA LEU A 131 14.20 23.87 -19.29
C LEU A 131 13.62 24.33 -20.65
N ILE A 132 12.42 24.94 -20.64
CA ILE A 132 11.70 25.38 -21.85
C ILE A 132 11.80 26.91 -22.04
N SER A 133 12.44 27.63 -21.11
CA SER A 133 12.71 29.08 -21.17
C SER A 133 14.13 29.39 -21.61
#